data_AF-A0A3P9Q2V4-F1
#
_entry.id   AF-A0A3P9Q2V4-F1
#
_cell.length_a   1.000
_cell.length_b   1.000
_cell.length_c   1.000
_cell.angle_alpha   90.00
_cell.angle_beta   90.00
_cell.angle_gamma   90.00
#
_symmetry.space_group_name_H-M   'P 1'
#
loop_
_entity.id
_entity.type
_entity.pdbx_description
1 polymer ?
#
loop_
_entity_poly.entity_id
_entity_poly.type
_entity_poly.pdbx_seq_one_letter_code
_entity_poly.pdbx_strand_id
1 'polypeptide(L)'
;MERKMEENTDRAVKTENEAGGEESLGGNVNKLTISPPGYTGPLRKGHLIFDACFESGNLGRVDYISDFEFDLFIRPDTCNPRFRVWFNFTVENIRETQRVIFNIVNFSKTKSLYREGMSPVVKSTSRPKWQRLPPKNVYYYRCPDHRRNYVMSFAFCFDREDDVYQFAYCYPYTYTRLQHYLASLERRNLPYLKRELLGLSVQQRRLDLLTITNSENVRSEKEKKLVFLTARVHPGESPASFVCQGVIDFLVSHHPVAQVLRDHVIFKIVPMLNPDGVYLGNYRCSLMGFDLNRHWQDPSPWAHPTLHAVKQLIVQMSQDPSVTLEFYIDVHSHSTMLNGFMYGNVFEDEERVHRQAVFPRLLCQNAPDFSFSNTSFNRDKVKAGTGRRFLGGLLDDTSYCYTLEVSFYGYMTSACTAAVPYSEEIYMKLGRNVARTFLDYYKLNNLTKDNRPALLHCAEGSSQVAKSKTVSSTCPVRESGDRKKEKDPNFLTLVDIG
;
A
#
# COMPACT_ATOMS: atom_id res chain seq x y z
N MET A 1 42.34 10.49 31.13
CA MET A 1 41.47 9.37 31.51
C MET A 1 40.94 8.72 30.24
N GLU A 2 41.87 8.11 29.51
CA GLU A 2 41.60 7.16 28.44
C GLU A 2 41.41 5.78 29.10
N ARG A 3 40.72 4.85 28.44
CA ARG A 3 40.14 3.59 28.95
C ARG A 3 38.71 3.72 29.49
N LYS A 4 37.75 3.94 28.58
CA LYS A 4 36.38 3.39 28.70
C LYS A 4 35.54 3.44 27.42
N MET A 5 36.18 3.50 26.24
CA MET A 5 35.48 3.62 24.95
C MET A 5 35.63 2.41 24.00
N GLU A 6 36.33 1.34 24.37
CA GLU A 6 36.59 0.21 23.45
C GLU A 6 35.73 -1.05 23.69
N GLU A 7 34.97 -1.17 24.78
CA GLU A 7 34.28 -2.43 25.10
C GLU A 7 32.87 -2.62 24.51
N ASN A 8 32.30 -1.62 23.83
CA ASN A 8 30.93 -1.71 23.27
C ASN A 8 30.85 -1.91 21.75
N THR A 9 31.98 -1.94 21.05
CA THR A 9 32.06 -2.19 19.60
C THR A 9 32.29 -3.67 19.24
N ASP A 10 32.77 -4.49 20.17
CA ASP A 10 33.15 -5.90 19.91
C ASP A 10 32.01 -6.93 20.04
N ARG A 11 30.85 -6.56 20.60
CA ARG A 11 29.70 -7.48 20.71
C ARG A 11 28.80 -7.52 19.47
N ALA A 12 29.03 -6.66 18.49
CA ALA A 12 28.26 -6.63 17.25
C ALA A 12 28.96 -7.35 16.07
N VAL A 13 30.19 -7.83 16.26
CA VAL A 13 31.04 -8.40 15.17
C VAL A 13 31.26 -9.92 15.31
N LYS A 14 30.78 -10.57 16.38
CA LYS A 14 30.98 -12.02 16.64
C LYS A 14 29.75 -12.90 16.43
N THR A 15 28.97 -12.64 15.39
CA THR A 15 27.91 -13.58 14.93
C THR A 15 27.99 -13.90 13.44
N GLU A 16 29.18 -13.75 12.85
CA GLU A 16 29.51 -14.29 11.52
C GLU A 16 30.57 -15.37 11.69
N ASN A 17 30.13 -16.63 11.69
CA ASN A 17 30.82 -17.78 11.08
C ASN A 17 30.19 -19.09 11.55
N GLU A 18 28.99 -19.39 11.04
CA GLU A 18 28.55 -20.76 10.72
C GLU A 18 27.54 -20.68 9.56
N ALA A 19 27.95 -20.09 8.44
CA ALA A 19 27.24 -20.20 7.17
C ALA A 19 27.52 -21.57 6.55
N GLY A 20 26.99 -22.63 7.19
CA GLY A 20 26.92 -23.96 6.59
C GLY A 20 25.87 -23.97 5.48
N GLY A 21 26.34 -24.00 4.23
CA GLY A 21 25.56 -24.41 3.04
C GLY A 21 24.39 -23.52 2.65
N GLU A 22 24.53 -22.20 2.63
CA GLU A 22 23.69 -21.42 1.69
C GLU A 22 24.25 -21.67 0.29
N GLU A 23 23.73 -22.67 -0.43
CA GLU A 23 23.72 -22.56 -1.89
C GLU A 23 23.17 -21.17 -2.19
N SER A 24 23.95 -20.34 -2.89
CA SER A 24 23.51 -19.01 -3.26
C SER A 24 22.15 -19.15 -3.93
N LEU A 25 21.06 -18.80 -3.24
CA LEU A 25 19.73 -18.79 -3.83
C LEU A 25 19.87 -17.95 -5.09
N GLY A 26 19.69 -18.61 -6.24
CA GLY A 26 19.89 -18.00 -7.54
C GLY A 26 18.89 -16.88 -7.81
N GLY A 27 18.70 -16.57 -9.09
CA GLY A 27 17.56 -15.74 -9.51
C GLY A 27 16.22 -16.36 -9.12
N ASN A 28 15.14 -15.80 -9.66
CA ASN A 28 13.82 -16.43 -9.49
C ASN A 28 13.80 -17.81 -10.16
N VAL A 29 13.00 -18.73 -9.62
CA VAL A 29 12.68 -19.99 -10.30
C VAL A 29 12.03 -19.69 -11.66
N ASN A 30 12.43 -20.45 -12.68
CA ASN A 30 11.95 -20.31 -14.04
C ASN A 30 11.44 -21.66 -14.53
N LYS A 31 10.11 -21.80 -14.62
CA LYS A 31 9.43 -23.05 -15.00
C LYS A 31 10.03 -24.30 -14.33
N LEU A 32 10.34 -24.19 -13.03
CA LEU A 32 10.92 -25.25 -12.22
C LEU A 32 9.90 -26.37 -12.02
N THR A 33 10.13 -27.50 -12.66
CA THR A 33 9.32 -28.70 -12.50
C THR A 33 9.77 -29.44 -11.25
N ILE A 34 8.84 -29.76 -10.36
CA ILE A 34 9.08 -30.60 -9.19
C ILE A 34 8.44 -31.97 -9.40
N SER A 35 9.27 -33.01 -9.37
CA SER A 35 8.85 -34.41 -9.40
C SER A 35 9.38 -35.16 -8.17
N PRO A 36 8.72 -36.26 -7.75
CA PRO A 36 9.19 -37.08 -6.65
C PRO A 36 10.65 -37.53 -6.86
N PRO A 37 11.48 -37.59 -5.80
CA PRO A 37 12.86 -38.06 -5.89
C PRO A 37 12.94 -39.46 -6.53
N GLY A 38 13.82 -39.62 -7.52
CA GLY A 38 14.01 -40.88 -8.25
C GLY A 38 12.99 -41.15 -9.36
N TYR A 39 12.02 -40.26 -9.61
CA TYR A 39 11.12 -40.39 -10.75
C TYR A 39 11.84 -40.08 -12.08
N THR A 40 11.78 -41.02 -13.03
CA THR A 40 12.44 -40.92 -14.36
C THR A 40 11.46 -40.99 -15.54
N GLY A 41 10.15 -41.03 -15.28
CA GLY A 41 9.13 -41.10 -16.31
C GLY A 41 8.83 -39.74 -16.96
N PRO A 42 7.86 -39.68 -17.91
CA PRO A 42 7.42 -38.41 -18.50
C PRO A 42 6.73 -37.52 -17.47
N LEU A 43 6.68 -36.21 -17.73
CA LEU A 43 5.92 -35.28 -16.89
C LEU A 43 4.45 -35.70 -16.79
N ARG A 44 3.91 -35.76 -15.56
CA ARG A 44 2.51 -36.08 -15.29
C ARG A 44 1.82 -34.88 -14.66
N LYS A 45 0.50 -34.82 -14.83
CA LYS A 45 -0.34 -33.88 -14.09
C LYS A 45 -0.17 -34.12 -12.59
N GLY A 46 0.04 -33.03 -11.85
CA GLY A 46 0.37 -33.03 -10.43
C GLY A 46 1.87 -32.88 -10.12
N HIS A 47 2.76 -33.02 -11.11
CA HIS A 47 4.15 -32.58 -10.98
C HIS A 47 4.21 -31.07 -11.14
N LEU A 48 4.09 -30.35 -10.03
CA LEU A 48 3.91 -28.91 -10.03
C LEU A 48 5.08 -28.21 -10.73
N ILE A 49 4.74 -27.21 -11.55
CA ILE A 49 5.70 -26.33 -12.19
C ILE A 49 5.60 -24.94 -11.56
N PHE A 50 6.69 -24.50 -10.94
CA PHE A 50 6.79 -23.19 -10.30
C PHE A 50 7.48 -22.19 -11.20
N ASP A 51 6.94 -20.98 -11.29
CA ASP A 51 7.55 -19.89 -12.01
C ASP A 51 7.44 -18.57 -11.26
N ALA A 52 8.52 -17.79 -11.25
CA ALA A 52 8.53 -16.43 -10.75
C ALA A 52 9.35 -15.51 -11.68
N CYS A 53 9.62 -15.96 -12.92
CA CYS A 53 10.41 -15.21 -13.90
C CYS A 53 9.55 -14.21 -14.69
N PHE A 54 8.83 -13.35 -13.97
CA PHE A 54 7.97 -12.30 -14.52
C PHE A 54 8.06 -11.03 -13.66
N GLU A 55 7.48 -9.93 -14.14
CA GLU A 55 7.49 -8.64 -13.44
C GLU A 55 6.92 -8.76 -12.01
N SER A 56 7.67 -8.27 -11.02
CA SER A 56 7.35 -8.37 -9.60
C SER A 56 7.28 -9.80 -9.05
N GLY A 57 7.71 -10.81 -9.81
CA GLY A 57 7.86 -12.19 -9.36
C GLY A 57 8.97 -12.32 -8.32
N ASN A 58 8.76 -13.15 -7.31
CA ASN A 58 9.78 -13.49 -6.32
C ASN A 58 9.49 -14.87 -5.72
N LEU A 59 10.34 -15.83 -6.07
CA LEU A 59 10.50 -17.13 -5.44
C LEU A 59 11.86 -17.67 -5.91
N GLY A 60 12.78 -17.94 -4.99
CA GLY A 60 14.18 -18.27 -5.33
C GLY A 60 14.47 -19.77 -5.41
N ARG A 61 13.75 -20.59 -4.64
CA ARG A 61 13.93 -22.05 -4.59
C ARG A 61 12.68 -22.73 -4.04
N VAL A 62 12.48 -23.97 -4.47
CA VAL A 62 11.41 -24.86 -4.02
C VAL A 62 12.01 -26.22 -3.69
N ASP A 63 11.80 -26.67 -2.46
CA ASP A 63 12.21 -27.99 -2.00
C ASP A 63 10.99 -28.90 -1.90
N TYR A 64 11.11 -30.09 -2.48
CA TYR A 64 10.10 -31.14 -2.37
C TYR A 64 10.24 -31.86 -1.03
N ILE A 65 9.19 -31.83 -0.21
CA ILE A 65 9.17 -32.55 1.07
C ILE A 65 8.37 -33.84 0.92
N SER A 66 7.18 -33.77 0.33
CA SER A 66 6.33 -34.90 -0.01
C SER A 66 5.40 -34.56 -1.18
N ASP A 67 4.57 -35.51 -1.61
CA ASP A 67 3.55 -35.28 -2.65
C ASP A 67 2.57 -34.14 -2.29
N PHE A 68 2.49 -33.78 -1.01
CA PHE A 68 1.56 -32.80 -0.46
C PHE A 68 2.24 -31.60 0.18
N GLU A 69 3.57 -31.54 0.24
CA GLU A 69 4.28 -30.52 1.01
C GLU A 69 5.54 -30.02 0.31
N PHE A 70 5.68 -28.70 0.26
CA PHE A 70 6.76 -28.01 -0.43
C PHE A 70 7.28 -26.84 0.41
N ASP A 71 8.58 -26.80 0.60
CA ASP A 71 9.27 -25.68 1.23
C ASP A 71 9.68 -24.66 0.18
N LEU A 72 9.24 -23.42 0.38
CA LEU A 72 9.42 -22.31 -0.53
C LEU A 72 10.36 -21.28 0.09
N PHE A 73 11.38 -20.89 -0.67
CA PHE A 73 12.38 -19.92 -0.25
C PHE A 73 12.23 -18.64 -1.05
N ILE A 74 11.90 -17.55 -0.35
CA ILE A 74 11.88 -16.20 -0.93
C ILE A 74 13.30 -15.82 -1.36
N ARG A 75 13.43 -15.29 -2.58
CA ARG A 75 14.68 -14.70 -3.05
C ARG A 75 14.94 -13.40 -2.26
N PRO A 76 16.14 -13.21 -1.69
CA PRO A 76 16.47 -11.96 -1.02
C PRO A 76 16.37 -10.77 -1.99
N ASP A 77 16.16 -9.58 -1.43
CA ASP A 77 16.25 -8.35 -2.21
C ASP A 77 17.57 -8.29 -2.99
N THR A 78 17.48 -7.77 -4.22
CA THR A 78 18.64 -7.66 -5.11
C THR A 78 19.75 -6.86 -4.44
N CYS A 79 20.98 -7.40 -4.45
CA CYS A 79 22.15 -6.86 -3.75
C CYS A 79 21.96 -6.65 -2.23
N ASN A 80 20.97 -7.29 -1.59
CA ASN A 80 20.74 -7.17 -0.15
C ASN A 80 20.18 -8.47 0.47
N PRO A 81 21.01 -9.28 1.16
CA PRO A 81 20.59 -10.57 1.71
C PRO A 81 19.70 -10.44 2.97
N ARG A 82 19.38 -9.24 3.45
CA ARG A 82 18.64 -9.09 4.72
C ARG A 82 17.14 -9.20 4.56
N PHE A 83 16.58 -8.79 3.41
CA PHE A 83 15.13 -8.66 3.25
C PHE A 83 14.54 -9.83 2.45
N ARG A 84 13.64 -10.58 3.09
CA ARG A 84 12.90 -11.72 2.53
C ARG A 84 11.46 -11.67 3.05
N VAL A 85 10.58 -10.99 2.31
CA VAL A 85 9.19 -10.76 2.73
C VAL A 85 8.22 -10.88 1.56
N TRP A 86 8.51 -10.22 0.44
CA TRP A 86 7.67 -10.25 -0.75
C TRP A 86 7.86 -11.57 -1.50
N PHE A 87 6.76 -12.26 -1.78
CA PHE A 87 6.72 -13.38 -2.72
C PHE A 87 5.61 -13.16 -3.74
N ASN A 88 5.83 -13.66 -4.95
CA ASN A 88 4.86 -13.65 -6.04
C ASN A 88 5.29 -14.69 -7.06
N PHE A 89 4.52 -15.77 -7.20
CA PHE A 89 4.87 -16.90 -8.04
C PHE A 89 3.63 -17.55 -8.62
N THR A 90 3.81 -18.30 -9.71
CA THR A 90 2.78 -19.12 -10.33
C THR A 90 3.06 -20.60 -10.14
N VAL A 91 2.00 -21.39 -10.10
CA VAL A 91 2.02 -22.85 -10.09
C VAL A 91 1.11 -23.36 -11.22
N GLU A 92 1.66 -24.23 -12.07
CA GLU A 92 0.94 -24.89 -13.16
C GLU A 92 1.23 -26.40 -13.19
N ASN A 93 0.67 -27.10 -14.20
CA ASN A 93 0.73 -28.57 -14.32
C ASN A 93 0.17 -29.30 -13.09
N ILE A 94 -0.86 -28.72 -12.48
CA ILE A 94 -1.55 -29.26 -11.30
C ILE A 94 -2.43 -30.45 -11.70
N ARG A 95 -2.89 -31.24 -10.73
CA ARG A 95 -3.99 -32.21 -10.90
C ARG A 95 -5.22 -31.73 -10.16
N GLU A 96 -6.42 -31.89 -10.73
CA GLU A 96 -7.66 -31.53 -10.03
C GLU A 96 -7.76 -32.26 -8.67
N THR A 97 -8.26 -31.58 -7.64
CA THR A 97 -8.34 -32.05 -6.25
C THR A 97 -6.99 -32.28 -5.55
N GLN A 98 -5.86 -32.00 -6.21
CA GLN A 98 -4.55 -32.08 -5.58
C GLN A 98 -4.47 -31.07 -4.43
N ARG A 99 -4.11 -31.59 -3.25
CA ARG A 99 -3.92 -30.81 -2.03
C ARG A 99 -2.44 -30.61 -1.78
N VAL A 100 -2.07 -29.41 -1.39
CA VAL A 100 -0.68 -29.05 -1.12
C VAL A 100 -0.61 -28.13 0.08
N ILE A 101 0.51 -28.20 0.79
CA ILE A 101 0.93 -27.27 1.82
C ILE A 101 2.18 -26.59 1.29
N PHE A 102 2.11 -25.27 1.19
CA PHE A 102 3.25 -24.43 0.83
C PHE A 102 3.79 -23.77 2.09
N ASN A 103 5.05 -24.05 2.43
CA ASN A 103 5.73 -23.48 3.59
C ASN A 103 6.69 -22.38 3.14
N ILE A 104 6.44 -21.12 3.47
CA ILE A 104 7.45 -20.07 3.33
C ILE A 104 8.37 -20.10 4.55
N VAL A 105 9.59 -20.60 4.38
CA VAL A 105 10.48 -20.98 5.51
C VAL A 105 11.52 -19.94 5.90
N ASN A 106 11.76 -18.92 5.06
CA ASN A 106 12.87 -17.97 5.22
C ASN A 106 12.41 -16.50 5.37
N PHE A 107 11.26 -16.25 5.99
CA PHE A 107 10.79 -14.89 6.29
C PHE A 107 11.80 -14.12 7.16
N SER A 108 12.18 -12.92 6.73
CA SER A 108 13.10 -12.07 7.48
C SER A 108 12.43 -11.21 8.57
N LYS A 109 11.10 -11.27 8.70
CA LYS A 109 10.34 -10.51 9.70
C LYS A 109 9.82 -11.43 10.80
N THR A 110 10.12 -11.08 12.05
CA THR A 110 9.68 -11.84 13.23
C THR A 110 8.26 -11.47 13.67
N LYS A 111 7.82 -10.23 13.43
CA LYS A 111 6.47 -9.75 13.69
C LYS A 111 5.71 -9.61 12.37
N SER A 112 4.52 -10.20 12.30
CA SER A 112 3.65 -10.13 11.12
C SER A 112 2.18 -10.24 11.53
N LEU A 113 1.31 -9.57 10.78
CA LEU A 113 -0.15 -9.70 10.89
C LEU A 113 -0.66 -11.09 10.48
N TYR A 114 0.18 -12.00 9.99
CA TYR A 114 -0.20 -13.42 9.83
C TYR A 114 -0.67 -14.05 11.15
N ARG A 115 -0.20 -13.56 12.31
CA ARG A 115 -0.73 -13.98 13.63
C ARG A 115 -2.13 -13.48 13.93
N GLU A 116 -2.55 -12.43 13.23
CA GLU A 116 -3.83 -11.73 13.43
C GLU A 116 -4.83 -12.09 12.31
N GLY A 117 -4.56 -13.14 11.52
CA GLY A 117 -5.44 -13.60 10.46
C GLY A 117 -5.19 -13.01 9.07
N MET A 118 -4.08 -12.27 8.87
CA MET A 118 -3.65 -11.93 7.51
C MET A 118 -3.43 -13.20 6.68
N SER A 119 -3.70 -13.14 5.38
CA SER A 119 -3.47 -14.25 4.46
C SER A 119 -2.91 -13.77 3.12
N PRO A 120 -2.15 -14.63 2.41
CA PRO A 120 -1.74 -14.37 1.03
C PRO A 120 -2.95 -14.20 0.10
N VAL A 121 -2.71 -13.67 -1.09
CA VAL A 121 -3.72 -13.59 -2.15
C VAL A 121 -3.44 -14.61 -3.24
N VAL A 122 -4.51 -15.12 -3.85
CA VAL A 122 -4.48 -16.06 -4.98
C VAL A 122 -5.38 -15.56 -6.11
N LYS A 123 -5.01 -15.85 -7.34
CA LYS A 123 -5.88 -15.82 -8.52
C LYS A 123 -5.53 -16.98 -9.44
N SER A 124 -6.35 -17.24 -10.45
CA SER A 124 -6.03 -18.19 -11.52
C SER A 124 -6.33 -17.61 -12.90
N THR A 125 -5.91 -18.29 -13.95
CA THR A 125 -6.23 -17.92 -15.35
C THR A 125 -7.73 -17.77 -15.59
N SER A 126 -8.55 -18.71 -15.10
CA SER A 126 -10.00 -18.62 -15.23
C SER A 126 -10.68 -17.70 -14.20
N ARG A 127 -10.00 -17.38 -13.09
CA ARG A 127 -10.46 -16.44 -12.05
C ARG A 127 -9.42 -15.33 -11.86
N PRO A 128 -9.41 -14.30 -12.74
CA PRO A 128 -8.32 -13.32 -12.78
C PRO A 128 -8.35 -12.30 -11.63
N LYS A 129 -9.41 -12.28 -10.83
CA LYS A 129 -9.54 -11.38 -9.68
C LYS A 129 -8.84 -11.97 -8.46
N TRP A 130 -7.94 -11.19 -7.86
CA TRP A 130 -7.27 -11.58 -6.62
C TRP A 130 -8.24 -11.75 -5.46
N GLN A 131 -8.06 -12.82 -4.70
CA GLN A 131 -8.80 -13.10 -3.48
C GLN A 131 -7.84 -13.51 -2.38
N ARG A 132 -8.11 -13.07 -1.15
CA ARG A 132 -7.37 -13.55 0.02
C ARG A 132 -7.69 -15.01 0.28
N LEU A 133 -6.68 -15.79 0.63
CA LEU A 133 -6.89 -17.16 1.10
C LEU A 133 -7.69 -17.13 2.41
N PRO A 134 -8.55 -18.14 2.67
CA PRO A 134 -9.24 -18.26 3.95
C PRO A 134 -8.23 -18.27 5.10
N PRO A 135 -8.36 -17.41 6.13
CA PRO A 135 -7.40 -17.36 7.24
C PRO A 135 -7.23 -18.70 7.95
N LYS A 136 -8.30 -19.51 8.01
CA LYS A 136 -8.27 -20.87 8.59
C LYS A 136 -7.32 -21.85 7.89
N ASN A 137 -6.89 -21.55 6.67
CA ASN A 137 -5.96 -22.36 5.90
C ASN A 137 -4.51 -21.83 5.98
N VAL A 138 -4.25 -20.78 6.77
CA VAL A 138 -2.94 -20.12 6.87
C VAL A 138 -2.45 -20.21 8.31
N TYR A 139 -1.20 -20.63 8.47
CA TYR A 139 -0.56 -20.84 9.77
C TYR A 139 0.74 -20.07 9.83
N TYR A 140 1.04 -19.46 10.97
CA TYR A 140 2.28 -18.73 11.18
C TYR A 140 2.88 -19.06 12.54
N TYR A 141 3.97 -19.82 12.53
CA TYR A 141 4.52 -20.44 13.72
C TYR A 141 6.04 -20.46 13.68
N ARG A 142 6.66 -20.73 14.84
CA ARG A 142 8.12 -20.85 14.96
C ARG A 142 8.49 -22.32 14.79
N CYS A 143 9.26 -22.66 13.76
CA CYS A 143 9.62 -24.04 13.47
C CYS A 143 11.05 -24.36 13.95
N PRO A 144 11.26 -25.32 14.88
CA PRO A 144 12.59 -25.73 15.32
C PRO A 144 13.49 -26.20 14.17
N ASP A 145 12.93 -26.96 13.23
CA ASP A 145 13.66 -27.58 12.12
C ASP A 145 14.19 -26.55 11.11
N HIS A 146 13.53 -25.39 11.01
CA HIS A 146 14.02 -24.24 10.24
C HIS A 146 14.80 -23.25 11.10
N ARG A 147 15.76 -23.74 11.89
CA ARG A 147 16.64 -22.91 12.75
C ARG A 147 15.86 -21.98 13.70
N ARG A 148 14.68 -22.41 14.17
CA ARG A 148 13.75 -21.60 14.98
C ARG A 148 13.30 -20.30 14.30
N ASN A 149 13.32 -20.24 12.97
CA ASN A 149 12.72 -19.16 12.20
C ASN A 149 11.18 -19.27 12.20
N TYR A 150 10.52 -18.18 11.81
CA TYR A 150 9.09 -18.21 11.55
C TYR A 150 8.80 -18.77 10.17
N VAL A 151 7.85 -19.70 10.11
CA VAL A 151 7.33 -20.31 8.89
C VAL A 151 5.90 -19.83 8.70
N MET A 152 5.56 -19.45 7.46
CA MET A 152 4.18 -19.19 7.05
C MET A 152 3.74 -20.31 6.11
N SER A 153 2.82 -21.15 6.58
CA SER A 153 2.30 -22.28 5.81
C SER A 153 0.89 -21.98 5.35
N PHE A 154 0.55 -22.37 4.13
CA PHE A 154 -0.84 -22.33 3.68
C PHE A 154 -1.24 -23.58 2.92
N ALA A 155 -2.39 -24.13 3.29
CA ALA A 155 -2.99 -25.27 2.63
C ALA A 155 -3.83 -24.81 1.43
N PHE A 156 -3.65 -25.45 0.29
CA PHE A 156 -4.37 -25.16 -0.94
C PHE A 156 -4.87 -26.44 -1.61
N CYS A 157 -6.06 -26.39 -2.18
CA CYS A 157 -6.64 -27.47 -2.98
C CYS A 157 -6.90 -26.91 -4.38
N PHE A 158 -6.22 -27.46 -5.38
CA PHE A 158 -6.45 -27.07 -6.76
C PHE A 158 -7.76 -27.67 -7.27
N ASP A 159 -8.52 -26.89 -8.04
CA ASP A 159 -9.86 -27.26 -8.49
C ASP A 159 -10.06 -27.12 -10.01
N ARG A 160 -9.05 -26.70 -10.76
CA ARG A 160 -9.09 -26.61 -12.22
C ARG A 160 -7.75 -26.98 -12.85
N GLU A 161 -7.72 -28.08 -13.58
CA GLU A 161 -6.49 -28.72 -14.09
C GLU A 161 -5.74 -27.95 -15.18
N ASP A 162 -6.46 -27.09 -15.91
CA ASP A 162 -5.91 -26.23 -16.97
C ASP A 162 -5.55 -24.82 -16.47
N ASP A 163 -5.78 -24.54 -15.18
CA ASP A 163 -5.49 -23.23 -14.62
C ASP A 163 -4.02 -23.09 -14.19
N VAL A 164 -3.47 -21.91 -14.43
CA VAL A 164 -2.25 -21.43 -13.76
C VAL A 164 -2.69 -20.61 -12.55
N TYR A 165 -2.24 -21.01 -11.36
CA TYR A 165 -2.53 -20.31 -10.11
C TYR A 165 -1.40 -19.36 -9.79
N GLN A 166 -1.71 -18.12 -9.40
CA GLN A 166 -0.71 -17.15 -8.95
C GLN A 166 -0.95 -16.82 -7.49
N PHE A 167 0.10 -16.89 -6.67
CA PHE A 167 0.08 -16.57 -5.25
C PHE A 167 0.99 -15.37 -4.98
N ALA A 168 0.56 -14.45 -4.13
CA ALA A 168 1.38 -13.30 -3.74
C ALA A 168 1.18 -12.89 -2.27
N TYR A 169 2.19 -12.22 -1.72
CA TYR A 169 2.18 -11.71 -0.34
C TYR A 169 1.00 -10.74 -0.08
N CYS A 170 0.73 -9.85 -1.04
CA CYS A 170 -0.42 -8.96 -1.10
C CYS A 170 -0.75 -8.68 -2.58
N TYR A 171 -1.83 -7.94 -2.87
CA TYR A 171 -2.22 -7.58 -4.24
C TYR A 171 -1.06 -6.92 -5.00
N PRO A 172 -0.54 -7.54 -6.07
CA PRO A 172 0.55 -6.94 -6.84
C PRO A 172 0.09 -5.68 -7.58
N TYR A 173 0.94 -4.65 -7.55
CA TYR A 173 0.81 -3.44 -8.37
C TYR A 173 2.11 -3.25 -9.14
N THR A 174 2.14 -3.71 -10.39
CA THR A 174 3.37 -3.73 -11.17
C THR A 174 3.70 -2.36 -11.79
N TYR A 175 4.94 -2.17 -12.24
CA TYR A 175 5.32 -0.95 -12.95
C TYR A 175 4.57 -0.84 -14.27
N THR A 176 4.43 -1.94 -15.01
CA THR A 176 3.64 -1.97 -16.25
C THR A 176 2.17 -1.58 -16.01
N ARG A 177 1.56 -2.07 -14.91
CA ARG A 177 0.20 -1.64 -14.51
C ARG A 177 0.13 -0.13 -14.29
N LEU A 178 1.11 0.45 -13.57
CA LEU A 178 1.19 1.90 -13.38
C LEU A 178 1.27 2.63 -14.72
N GLN A 179 2.18 2.21 -15.60
CA GLN A 179 2.38 2.87 -16.89
C GLN A 179 1.12 2.84 -17.76
N HIS A 180 0.40 1.72 -17.81
CA HIS A 180 -0.88 1.63 -18.51
C HIS A 180 -1.94 2.53 -17.88
N TYR A 181 -2.02 2.57 -16.55
CA TYR A 181 -2.94 3.46 -15.83
C TYR A 181 -2.66 4.93 -16.17
N LEU A 182 -1.41 5.39 -16.06
CA LEU A 182 -1.05 6.77 -16.37
C LEU A 182 -1.25 7.11 -17.84
N ALA A 183 -0.93 6.21 -18.76
CA ALA A 183 -1.21 6.39 -20.20
C ALA A 183 -2.71 6.46 -20.49
N SER A 184 -3.55 5.75 -19.73
CA SER A 184 -5.00 5.85 -19.86
C SER A 184 -5.53 7.22 -19.41
N LEU A 185 -4.94 7.82 -18.37
CA LEU A 185 -5.28 9.17 -17.92
C LEU A 185 -4.83 10.23 -18.91
N GLU A 186 -3.62 10.09 -19.45
CA GLU A 186 -3.05 10.99 -20.45
C GLU A 186 -3.91 11.04 -21.73
N ARG A 187 -4.38 9.88 -22.20
CA ARG A 187 -5.32 9.79 -23.35
C ARG A 187 -6.66 10.49 -23.13
N ARG A 188 -7.08 10.74 -21.89
CA ARG A 188 -8.29 11.53 -21.60
C ARG A 188 -8.10 13.02 -21.88
N ASN A 189 -6.87 13.49 -22.09
CA ASN A 189 -6.52 14.86 -22.44
C ASN A 189 -7.16 15.90 -21.49
N LEU A 190 -7.05 15.65 -20.18
CA LEU A 190 -7.64 16.52 -19.16
C LEU A 190 -6.82 17.81 -19.04
N PRO A 191 -7.42 19.01 -19.14
CA PRO A 191 -6.68 20.28 -19.16
C PRO A 191 -5.98 20.61 -17.83
N TYR A 192 -6.30 19.87 -16.78
CA TYR A 192 -5.80 20.04 -15.42
C TYR A 192 -4.89 18.90 -14.96
N LEU A 193 -4.46 18.01 -15.87
CA LEU A 193 -3.51 16.94 -15.60
C LEU A 193 -2.33 17.08 -16.56
N LYS A 194 -1.12 17.16 -16.00
CA LYS A 194 0.12 17.06 -16.77
C LYS A 194 0.95 15.90 -16.25
N ARG A 195 1.34 14.99 -17.15
CA ARG A 195 2.29 13.91 -16.86
C ARG A 195 3.66 14.29 -17.42
N GLU A 196 4.69 14.18 -16.60
CA GLU A 196 6.06 14.59 -16.94
C GLU A 196 7.05 13.47 -16.62
N LEU A 197 8.13 13.38 -17.39
CA LEU A 197 9.29 12.56 -17.03
C LEU A 197 10.16 13.36 -16.07
N LEU A 198 10.12 13.02 -14.78
CA LEU A 198 10.96 13.68 -13.78
C LEU A 198 12.41 13.20 -13.82
N GLY A 199 12.61 11.93 -14.18
CA GLY A 199 13.92 11.32 -14.27
C GLY A 199 13.84 9.86 -14.68
N LEU A 200 14.98 9.20 -14.66
CA LEU A 200 15.10 7.78 -14.97
C LEU A 200 15.66 7.04 -13.77
N SER A 201 15.22 5.80 -13.58
CA SER A 201 15.84 4.88 -12.64
C SER A 201 17.18 4.36 -13.16
N VAL A 202 17.87 3.54 -12.36
CA VAL A 202 19.15 2.94 -12.76
C VAL A 202 18.96 2.08 -14.02
N GLN A 203 17.88 1.32 -14.11
CA GLN A 203 17.53 0.53 -15.30
C GLN A 203 16.73 1.31 -16.35
N GLN A 204 16.83 2.64 -16.36
CA GLN A 204 16.20 3.50 -17.37
C GLN A 204 14.66 3.42 -17.41
N ARG A 205 14.01 3.05 -16.30
CA ARG A 205 12.55 3.16 -16.17
C ARG A 205 12.16 4.59 -15.86
N ARG A 206 11.04 5.03 -16.44
CA ARG A 206 10.50 6.38 -16.23
C ARG A 206 10.11 6.57 -14.77
N LEU A 207 10.57 7.67 -14.20
CA LEU A 207 10.01 8.25 -12.99
C LEU A 207 8.99 9.32 -13.42
N ASP A 208 7.71 8.98 -13.32
CA ASP A 208 6.64 9.89 -13.69
C ASP A 208 6.30 10.86 -12.55
N LEU A 209 6.12 12.12 -12.92
CA LEU A 209 5.53 13.16 -12.08
C LEU A 209 4.18 13.56 -12.66
N LEU A 210 3.14 13.56 -11.84
CA LEU A 210 1.84 14.13 -12.19
C LEU A 210 1.70 15.50 -11.54
N THR A 211 1.29 16.48 -12.32
CA THR A 211 0.81 17.77 -11.84
C THR A 211 -0.69 17.84 -12.06
N ILE A 212 -1.47 17.96 -10.98
CA ILE A 212 -2.94 18.05 -11.04
C ILE A 212 -3.40 19.38 -10.45
N THR A 213 -3.85 20.29 -11.30
CA THR A 213 -4.32 21.64 -10.94
C THR A 213 -4.91 22.33 -12.17
N ASN A 214 -5.78 23.32 -12.00
CA ASN A 214 -6.29 24.10 -13.12
C ASN A 214 -5.24 25.10 -13.63
N SER A 215 -5.19 25.31 -14.95
CA SER A 215 -4.15 26.13 -15.58
C SER A 215 -4.13 27.60 -15.12
N GLU A 216 -5.29 28.12 -14.70
CA GLU A 216 -5.42 29.47 -14.13
C GLU A 216 -4.62 29.62 -12.83
N ASN A 217 -4.57 28.58 -12.00
CA ASN A 217 -3.79 28.58 -10.76
C ASN A 217 -2.28 28.69 -11.04
N VAL A 218 -1.81 28.02 -12.11
CA VAL A 218 -0.40 28.08 -12.54
C VAL A 218 -0.04 29.45 -13.09
N ARG A 219 -0.98 30.11 -13.79
CA ARG A 219 -0.80 31.41 -14.45
C ARG A 219 -1.04 32.61 -13.53
N SER A 220 -1.71 32.42 -12.39
CA SER A 220 -2.00 33.50 -11.47
C SER A 220 -0.71 34.04 -10.81
N GLU A 221 -0.70 35.34 -10.53
CA GLU A 221 0.33 36.00 -9.70
C GLU A 221 0.09 35.77 -8.20
N LYS A 222 -0.98 35.04 -7.84
CA LYS A 222 -1.28 34.69 -6.45
C LYS A 222 -0.31 33.62 -5.96
N GLU A 223 -0.08 33.62 -4.65
CA GLU A 223 0.64 32.57 -3.95
C GLU A 223 0.02 31.19 -4.21
N LYS A 224 0.85 30.22 -4.60
CA LYS A 224 0.42 28.88 -5.02
C LYS A 224 0.62 27.88 -3.88
N LYS A 225 -0.47 27.28 -3.44
CA LYS A 225 -0.42 26.21 -2.43
C LYS A 225 -0.07 24.89 -3.07
N LEU A 226 0.92 24.18 -2.52
CA LEU A 226 1.43 22.94 -3.08
C LEU A 226 1.36 21.77 -2.10
N VAL A 227 0.83 20.66 -2.60
CA VAL A 227 0.84 19.36 -1.93
C VAL A 227 1.71 18.41 -2.75
N PHE A 228 2.80 17.92 -2.14
CA PHE A 228 3.69 16.94 -2.74
C PHE A 228 3.43 15.55 -2.15
N LEU A 229 3.12 14.57 -3.01
CA LEU A 229 2.89 13.19 -2.61
C LEU A 229 3.86 12.26 -3.33
N THR A 230 4.46 11.35 -2.57
CA THR A 230 5.26 10.25 -3.11
C THR A 230 4.73 8.93 -2.62
N ALA A 231 4.93 7.87 -3.39
CA ALA A 231 4.56 6.52 -2.98
C ALA A 231 5.60 5.50 -3.45
N ARG A 232 5.54 4.31 -2.83
CA ARG A 232 6.20 3.10 -3.32
C ARG A 232 7.73 3.19 -3.35
N VAL A 233 8.33 3.86 -2.36
CA VAL A 233 9.80 3.89 -2.17
C VAL A 233 10.34 2.52 -1.77
N HIS A 234 9.63 1.79 -0.89
CA HIS A 234 9.91 0.38 -0.61
C HIS A 234 9.10 -0.51 -1.55
N PRO A 235 9.74 -1.48 -2.24
CA PRO A 235 9.04 -2.18 -3.29
C PRO A 235 7.84 -3.06 -2.94
N GLY A 236 7.95 -3.96 -1.99
CA GLY A 236 6.88 -4.88 -1.66
C GLY A 236 5.67 -4.21 -0.99
N GLU A 237 5.69 -2.89 -0.76
CA GLU A 237 4.60 -2.09 -0.20
C GLU A 237 3.60 -1.69 -1.29
N SER A 238 3.06 -2.69 -2.01
CA SER A 238 2.08 -2.48 -3.07
C SER A 238 0.76 -1.80 -2.64
N PRO A 239 0.25 -1.94 -1.39
CA PRO A 239 -0.93 -1.17 -0.95
C PRO A 239 -0.77 0.35 -1.11
N ALA A 240 0.45 0.88 -0.95
CA ALA A 240 0.74 2.29 -1.17
C ALA A 240 0.41 2.76 -2.59
N SER A 241 0.62 1.92 -3.61
CA SER A 241 0.26 2.24 -4.99
C SER A 241 -1.25 2.35 -5.20
N PHE A 242 -2.03 1.51 -4.54
CA PHE A 242 -3.50 1.60 -4.59
C PHE A 242 -4.01 2.85 -3.87
N VAL A 243 -3.47 3.18 -2.70
CA VAL A 243 -3.80 4.45 -2.01
C VAL A 243 -3.45 5.64 -2.90
N CYS A 244 -2.24 5.66 -3.50
CA CYS A 244 -1.83 6.72 -4.41
C CYS A 244 -2.74 6.82 -5.65
N GLN A 245 -3.13 5.68 -6.23
CA GLN A 245 -4.07 5.66 -7.34
C GLN A 245 -5.43 6.25 -6.93
N GLY A 246 -5.93 5.92 -5.74
CA GLY A 246 -7.16 6.50 -5.19
C GLY A 246 -7.10 8.03 -5.05
N VAL A 247 -5.95 8.57 -4.61
CA VAL A 247 -5.72 10.02 -4.56
C VAL A 247 -5.83 10.62 -5.97
N ILE A 248 -5.12 10.04 -6.95
CA ILE A 248 -5.11 10.52 -8.34
C ILE A 248 -6.51 10.46 -8.94
N ASP A 249 -7.20 9.32 -8.81
CA ASP A 249 -8.55 9.10 -9.34
C ASP A 249 -9.55 10.12 -8.81
N PHE A 250 -9.48 10.47 -7.52
CA PHE A 250 -10.31 11.53 -6.95
C PHE A 250 -9.98 12.89 -7.57
N LEU A 251 -8.69 13.26 -7.58
CA LEU A 251 -8.23 14.57 -8.04
C LEU A 251 -8.47 14.79 -9.53
N VAL A 252 -8.55 13.74 -10.36
CA VAL A 252 -8.88 13.85 -11.80
C VAL A 252 -10.37 13.62 -12.11
N SER A 253 -11.20 13.44 -11.09
CA SER A 253 -12.64 13.24 -11.25
C SER A 253 -13.41 14.56 -11.45
N HIS A 254 -14.68 14.42 -11.85
CA HIS A 254 -15.64 15.52 -11.93
C HIS A 254 -16.27 15.88 -10.58
N HIS A 255 -15.81 15.29 -9.47
CA HIS A 255 -16.37 15.57 -8.15
C HIS A 255 -16.19 17.07 -7.81
N PRO A 256 -17.23 17.78 -7.32
CA PRO A 256 -17.14 19.22 -7.03
C PRO A 256 -15.99 19.59 -6.08
N VAL A 257 -15.75 18.75 -5.06
CA VAL A 257 -14.59 18.92 -4.16
C VAL A 257 -13.25 18.86 -4.92
N ALA A 258 -13.11 17.95 -5.89
CA ALA A 258 -11.90 17.85 -6.68
C ALA A 258 -11.71 19.08 -7.58
N GLN A 259 -12.80 19.65 -8.13
CA GLN A 259 -12.76 20.91 -8.88
C GLN A 259 -12.23 22.06 -8.01
N VAL A 260 -12.84 22.27 -6.83
CA VAL A 260 -12.43 23.33 -5.89
C VAL A 260 -10.96 23.16 -5.47
N LEU A 261 -10.53 21.92 -5.21
CA LEU A 261 -9.12 21.65 -4.89
C LEU A 261 -8.19 22.01 -6.05
N ARG A 262 -8.55 21.67 -7.30
CA ARG A 262 -7.75 22.03 -8.48
C ARG A 262 -7.71 23.53 -8.76
N ASP A 263 -8.72 24.29 -8.33
CA ASP A 263 -8.76 25.75 -8.46
C ASP A 263 -7.76 26.47 -7.54
N HIS A 264 -7.41 25.86 -6.40
CA HIS A 264 -6.64 26.54 -5.34
C HIS A 264 -5.31 25.86 -5.00
N VAL A 265 -5.13 24.60 -5.39
CA VAL A 265 -4.01 23.76 -4.94
C VAL A 265 -3.34 23.09 -6.13
N ILE A 266 -2.01 23.05 -6.08
CA ILE A 266 -1.16 22.30 -7.01
C ILE A 266 -0.79 20.97 -6.36
N PHE A 267 -1.24 19.87 -6.93
CA PHE A 267 -0.82 18.54 -6.50
C PHE A 267 0.33 18.05 -7.38
N LYS A 268 1.47 17.76 -6.76
CA LYS A 268 2.62 17.09 -7.38
C LYS A 268 2.70 15.67 -6.85
N ILE A 269 2.55 14.68 -7.72
CA ILE A 269 2.45 13.27 -7.31
C ILE A 269 3.50 12.44 -8.07
N VAL A 270 4.34 11.73 -7.33
CA VAL A 270 5.24 10.70 -7.85
C VAL A 270 4.71 9.34 -7.41
N PRO A 271 3.98 8.61 -8.29
CA PRO A 271 3.22 7.42 -7.86
C PRO A 271 4.11 6.23 -7.49
N MET A 272 5.38 6.23 -7.88
CA MET A 272 6.29 5.11 -7.68
C MET A 272 7.76 5.56 -7.71
N LEU A 273 8.34 5.72 -6.53
CA LEU A 273 9.73 6.16 -6.36
C LEU A 273 10.78 5.13 -6.75
N ASN A 274 10.45 3.84 -6.68
CA ASN A 274 11.41 2.75 -6.88
C ASN A 274 10.96 1.76 -7.97
N PRO A 275 10.83 2.18 -9.24
CA PRO A 275 10.32 1.34 -10.32
C PRO A 275 11.15 0.06 -10.53
N ASP A 276 12.48 0.14 -10.40
CA ASP A 276 13.37 -1.02 -10.58
C ASP A 276 13.14 -2.08 -9.53
N GLY A 277 13.04 -1.69 -8.26
CA GLY A 277 12.71 -2.63 -7.19
C GLY A 277 11.32 -3.26 -7.36
N VAL A 278 10.35 -2.58 -8.01
CA VAL A 278 9.03 -3.19 -8.32
C VAL A 278 9.25 -4.34 -9.28
N TYR A 279 9.97 -4.04 -10.36
CA TYR A 279 10.07 -4.91 -11.49
C TYR A 279 10.79 -6.20 -11.11
N LEU A 280 11.82 -6.08 -10.28
CA LEU A 280 12.60 -7.20 -9.76
C LEU A 280 11.86 -8.04 -8.71
N GLY A 281 10.75 -7.55 -8.14
CA GLY A 281 10.08 -8.22 -7.03
C GLY A 281 10.86 -8.14 -5.72
N ASN A 282 11.57 -7.02 -5.47
CA ASN A 282 12.14 -6.74 -4.16
C ASN A 282 11.02 -6.40 -3.15
N TYR A 283 11.34 -6.41 -1.85
CA TYR A 283 10.49 -5.93 -0.77
C TYR A 283 10.84 -4.50 -0.32
N ARG A 284 12.13 -4.17 -0.14
CA ARG A 284 12.55 -2.93 0.53
C ARG A 284 13.55 -2.12 -0.27
N CYS A 285 14.47 -2.77 -0.97
CA CYS A 285 15.62 -2.12 -1.57
C CYS A 285 15.46 -1.78 -3.05
N SER A 286 16.25 -0.80 -3.52
CA SER A 286 16.48 -0.53 -4.94
C SER A 286 17.23 -1.69 -5.63
N LEU A 287 17.47 -1.58 -6.94
CA LEU A 287 18.32 -2.52 -7.69
C LEU A 287 19.69 -2.73 -7.01
N MET A 288 20.28 -1.65 -6.50
CA MET A 288 21.61 -1.67 -5.89
C MET A 288 21.61 -2.09 -4.41
N GLY A 289 20.48 -2.53 -3.88
CA GLY A 289 20.41 -3.02 -2.50
C GLY A 289 20.22 -1.93 -1.42
N PHE A 290 20.00 -0.68 -1.82
CA PHE A 290 19.79 0.44 -0.90
C PHE A 290 18.33 0.60 -0.46
N ASP A 291 18.11 0.83 0.83
CA ASP A 291 16.83 1.32 1.36
C ASP A 291 16.74 2.82 1.05
N LEU A 292 16.08 3.19 -0.05
CA LEU A 292 15.98 4.57 -0.51
C LEU A 292 15.43 5.52 0.57
N ASN A 293 14.55 5.06 1.46
CA ASN A 293 14.04 5.87 2.56
C ASN A 293 15.02 5.98 3.75
N ARG A 294 16.33 5.79 3.50
CA ARG A 294 17.45 6.13 4.39
C ARG A 294 18.46 7.09 3.77
N HIS A 295 18.25 7.49 2.51
CA HIS A 295 19.22 8.26 1.72
C HIS A 295 18.74 9.67 1.35
N TRP A 296 17.70 10.21 2.01
CA TRP A 296 17.21 11.57 1.72
C TRP A 296 18.23 12.67 2.04
N GLN A 297 19.11 12.44 3.02
CA GLN A 297 20.13 13.41 3.42
C GLN A 297 21.11 13.72 2.29
N ASP A 298 21.63 12.68 1.62
CA ASP A 298 22.58 12.82 0.52
C ASP A 298 22.36 11.73 -0.55
N PRO A 299 21.33 11.89 -1.43
CA PRO A 299 21.07 10.94 -2.47
C PRO A 299 22.05 11.14 -3.63
N SER A 300 22.93 10.16 -3.87
CA SER A 300 23.76 10.14 -5.08
C SER A 300 22.90 10.13 -6.37
N PRO A 301 23.18 10.98 -7.38
CA PRO A 301 22.45 11.00 -8.65
C PRO A 301 22.65 9.72 -9.49
N TRP A 302 23.70 8.94 -9.25
CA TRP A 302 23.95 7.68 -9.95
C TRP A 302 23.33 6.46 -9.25
N ALA A 303 23.54 6.31 -7.94
CA ALA A 303 22.98 5.20 -7.15
C ALA A 303 21.49 5.36 -6.79
N HIS A 304 21.02 6.61 -6.62
CA HIS A 304 19.66 6.94 -6.17
C HIS A 304 19.01 7.98 -7.12
N PRO A 305 19.04 7.79 -8.45
CA PRO A 305 18.65 8.83 -9.41
C PRO A 305 17.21 9.30 -9.21
N THR A 306 16.29 8.39 -8.85
CA THR A 306 14.88 8.74 -8.62
C THR A 306 14.69 9.59 -7.37
N LEU A 307 15.39 9.26 -6.29
CA LEU A 307 15.36 10.01 -5.04
C LEU A 307 16.02 11.38 -5.19
N HIS A 308 17.15 11.43 -5.89
CA HIS A 308 17.85 12.66 -6.21
C HIS A 308 16.96 13.61 -7.03
N ALA A 309 16.33 13.13 -8.12
CA ALA A 309 15.45 13.95 -8.95
C ALA A 309 14.26 14.55 -8.17
N VAL A 310 13.62 13.73 -7.30
CA VAL A 310 12.51 14.20 -6.47
C VAL A 310 12.97 15.20 -5.41
N LYS A 311 14.11 14.95 -4.76
CA LYS A 311 14.68 15.90 -3.79
C LYS A 311 14.98 17.25 -4.44
N GLN A 312 15.64 17.25 -5.61
CA GLN A 312 15.96 18.48 -6.34
C GLN A 312 14.69 19.26 -6.68
N LEU A 313 13.65 18.58 -7.14
CA LEU A 313 12.38 19.21 -7.46
C LEU A 313 11.71 19.85 -6.24
N ILE A 314 11.67 19.14 -5.10
CA ILE A 314 11.10 19.66 -3.85
C ILE A 314 11.88 20.88 -3.36
N VAL A 315 13.22 20.80 -3.38
CA VAL A 315 14.08 21.91 -2.98
C VAL A 315 13.85 23.13 -3.88
N GLN A 316 13.84 22.93 -5.20
CA GLN A 316 13.55 23.99 -6.16
C GLN A 316 12.19 24.65 -5.88
N MET A 317 11.14 23.88 -5.62
CA MET A 317 9.81 24.41 -5.30
C MET A 317 9.79 25.17 -3.98
N SER A 318 10.50 24.68 -2.96
CA SER A 318 10.56 25.35 -1.64
C SER A 318 11.33 26.68 -1.66
N GLN A 319 12.15 26.91 -2.69
CA GLN A 319 12.90 28.15 -2.88
C GLN A 319 12.15 29.17 -3.75
N ASP A 320 11.06 28.77 -4.40
CA ASP A 320 10.24 29.67 -5.22
C ASP A 320 9.31 30.48 -4.30
N PRO A 321 9.47 31.81 -4.21
CA PRO A 321 8.67 32.64 -3.31
C PRO A 321 7.18 32.72 -3.72
N SER A 322 6.83 32.27 -4.92
CA SER A 322 5.44 32.17 -5.37
C SER A 322 4.75 30.87 -4.98
N VAL A 323 5.48 29.93 -4.35
CA VAL A 323 5.00 28.58 -4.01
C VAL A 323 5.15 28.33 -2.52
N THR A 324 4.07 27.89 -1.88
CA THR A 324 4.05 27.47 -0.48
C THR A 324 3.79 25.97 -0.42
N LEU A 325 4.84 25.21 -0.06
CA LEU A 325 4.83 23.74 -0.01
C LEU A 325 4.22 23.24 1.31
N GLU A 326 2.91 23.40 1.49
CA GLU A 326 2.23 23.10 2.77
C GLU A 326 2.31 21.61 3.18
N PHE A 327 2.40 20.67 2.22
CA PHE A 327 2.45 19.24 2.53
C PHE A 327 3.49 18.46 1.73
N TYR A 328 4.20 17.59 2.43
CA TYR A 328 4.87 16.42 1.86
C TYR A 328 4.32 15.15 2.49
N ILE A 329 3.79 14.22 1.69
CA ILE A 329 3.26 12.93 2.15
C ILE A 329 3.95 11.78 1.43
N ASP A 330 4.61 10.90 2.20
CA ASP A 330 5.25 9.67 1.71
C ASP A 330 4.37 8.46 2.07
N VAL A 331 3.77 7.81 1.06
CA VAL A 331 2.81 6.71 1.25
C VAL A 331 3.53 5.36 1.26
N HIS A 332 3.28 4.60 2.32
CA HIS A 332 3.95 3.37 2.72
C HIS A 332 2.95 2.26 3.12
N SER A 333 3.44 1.06 3.42
CA SER A 333 2.61 -0.02 3.95
C SER A 333 3.22 -0.73 5.15
N HIS A 334 2.37 -1.03 6.14
CA HIS A 334 2.79 -1.54 7.43
C HIS A 334 2.40 -3.01 7.64
N SER A 335 3.38 -3.84 8.03
CA SER A 335 3.21 -5.30 8.13
C SER A 335 2.78 -5.80 9.51
N THR A 336 2.68 -4.92 10.51
CA THR A 336 2.40 -5.31 11.91
C THR A 336 1.27 -4.54 12.56
N MET A 337 0.71 -3.53 11.90
CA MET A 337 -0.39 -2.72 12.44
C MET A 337 -1.56 -2.73 11.47
N LEU A 338 -2.76 -2.71 12.03
CA LEU A 338 -4.00 -2.54 11.29
C LEU A 338 -4.25 -1.05 11.00
N ASN A 339 -5.22 -0.77 10.12
CA ASN A 339 -5.67 0.56 9.72
C ASN A 339 -4.64 1.34 8.87
N GLY A 340 -5.07 2.47 8.33
CA GLY A 340 -4.19 3.56 7.92
C GLY A 340 -3.85 4.47 9.10
N PHE A 341 -2.64 5.03 9.15
CA PHE A 341 -2.22 5.98 10.18
C PHE A 341 -1.02 6.80 9.69
N MET A 342 -0.67 7.88 10.39
CA MET A 342 0.44 8.73 10.00
C MET A 342 1.57 8.78 11.03
N TYR A 343 2.79 8.96 10.53
CA TYR A 343 3.89 9.46 11.32
C TYR A 343 4.19 10.92 10.92
N GLY A 344 4.31 11.81 11.90
CA GLY A 344 4.74 13.21 11.70
C GLY A 344 5.95 13.56 12.58
N ASN A 345 6.40 14.80 12.55
CA ASN A 345 7.61 15.22 13.27
C ASN A 345 7.29 15.79 14.65
N VAL A 346 8.28 15.80 15.55
CA VAL A 346 8.20 16.56 16.80
C VAL A 346 8.77 17.95 16.54
N PHE A 347 8.00 18.98 16.89
CA PHE A 347 8.40 20.38 16.83
C PHE A 347 8.44 20.97 18.24
N GLU A 348 9.27 22.00 18.41
CA GLU A 348 9.36 22.74 19.68
C GLU A 348 8.23 23.78 19.79
N ASP A 349 7.83 24.37 18.66
CA ASP A 349 6.72 25.32 18.57
C ASP A 349 5.37 24.61 18.77
N GLU A 350 4.68 24.94 19.87
CA GLU A 350 3.39 24.32 20.23
C GLU A 350 2.32 24.57 19.17
N GLU A 351 2.29 25.76 18.58
CA GLU A 351 1.33 26.10 17.52
C GLU A 351 1.52 25.20 16.28
N ARG A 352 2.77 24.96 15.86
CA ARG A 352 3.11 24.04 14.76
C ARG A 352 2.73 22.59 15.09
N VAL A 353 2.89 22.16 16.34
CA VAL A 353 2.42 20.84 16.80
C VAL A 353 0.91 20.71 16.63
N HIS A 354 0.14 21.71 17.08
CA HIS A 354 -1.32 21.71 16.93
C HIS A 354 -1.74 21.72 15.46
N ARG A 355 -1.13 22.57 14.62
CA ARG A 355 -1.43 22.64 13.18
C ARG A 355 -1.13 21.32 12.45
N GLN A 356 -0.02 20.66 12.79
CA GLN A 356 0.32 19.34 12.22
C GLN A 356 -0.73 18.27 12.61
N ALA A 357 -1.34 18.35 13.79
CA ALA A 357 -2.35 17.37 14.21
C ALA A 357 -3.69 17.51 13.48
N VAL A 358 -3.96 18.66 12.84
CA VAL A 358 -5.26 18.96 12.19
C VAL A 358 -5.55 17.99 11.05
N PHE A 359 -4.62 17.80 10.10
CA PHE A 359 -4.88 16.96 8.93
C PHE A 359 -5.16 15.48 9.30
N PRO A 360 -4.34 14.80 10.13
CA PRO A 360 -4.66 13.44 10.56
C PRO A 360 -5.98 13.34 11.35
N ARG A 361 -6.34 14.37 12.12
CA ARG A 361 -7.61 14.41 12.86
C ARG A 361 -8.81 14.47 11.92
N LEU A 362 -8.77 15.32 10.89
CA LEU A 362 -9.79 15.40 9.86
C LEU A 362 -9.86 14.11 9.04
N LEU A 363 -8.71 13.52 8.69
CA LEU A 363 -8.68 12.25 7.95
C LEU A 363 -9.36 11.14 8.75
N CYS A 364 -9.16 11.08 10.07
CA CYS A 364 -9.86 10.13 10.93
C CYS A 364 -11.40 10.29 10.92
N GLN A 365 -11.90 11.51 10.69
CA GLN A 365 -13.34 11.76 10.56
C GLN A 365 -13.85 11.32 9.17
N ASN A 366 -13.03 11.49 8.14
CA ASN A 366 -13.39 11.21 6.75
C ASN A 366 -13.14 9.76 6.32
N ALA A 367 -12.27 9.03 7.02
CA ALA A 367 -11.88 7.67 6.70
C ALA A 367 -12.06 6.74 7.91
N PRO A 368 -13.07 5.85 7.92
CA PRO A 368 -13.31 4.94 9.03
C PRO A 368 -12.19 3.90 9.21
N ASP A 369 -11.39 3.69 8.17
CA ASP A 369 -10.24 2.79 8.16
C ASP A 369 -8.92 3.50 8.53
N PHE A 370 -8.95 4.80 8.87
CA PHE A 370 -7.82 5.55 9.40
C PHE A 370 -7.89 5.65 10.94
N SER A 371 -6.73 5.50 11.59
CA SER A 371 -6.59 5.51 13.05
C SER A 371 -5.75 6.71 13.50
N PHE A 372 -6.43 7.69 14.11
CA PHE A 372 -5.74 8.79 14.79
C PHE A 372 -4.99 8.32 16.04
N SER A 373 -5.48 7.29 16.74
CA SER A 373 -4.80 6.74 17.92
C SER A 373 -3.46 6.09 17.59
N ASN A 374 -3.33 5.51 16.40
CA ASN A 374 -2.07 4.95 15.91
C ASN A 374 -1.17 6.00 15.25
N THR A 375 -1.68 7.22 15.03
CA THR A 375 -0.89 8.32 14.47
C THR A 375 0.07 8.84 15.54
N SER A 376 1.34 8.97 15.18
CA SER A 376 2.40 9.29 16.14
C SER A 376 3.39 10.33 15.60
N PHE A 377 3.83 11.21 16.50
CA PHE A 377 4.82 12.24 16.21
C PHE A 377 6.11 11.89 16.96
N ASN A 378 7.22 11.72 16.24
CA ASN A 378 8.46 11.22 16.85
C ASN A 378 9.74 11.84 16.26
N ARG A 379 10.83 11.74 17.03
CA ARG A 379 12.18 12.22 16.69
C ARG A 379 13.23 11.10 16.64
N ASP A 380 12.82 9.86 16.42
CA ASP A 380 13.68 8.67 16.39
C ASP A 380 14.93 8.85 15.52
N LYS A 381 16.13 8.66 16.10
CA LYS A 381 17.41 8.88 15.40
C LYS A 381 17.56 7.98 14.18
N VAL A 382 17.10 6.73 14.26
CA VAL A 382 17.15 5.74 13.16
C VAL A 382 16.28 6.12 11.95
N LYS A 383 15.41 7.12 12.12
CA LYS A 383 14.54 7.65 11.06
C LYS A 383 15.05 8.98 10.49
N ALA A 384 16.19 9.51 10.93
CA ALA A 384 16.69 10.80 10.48
C ALA A 384 16.86 10.89 8.95
N GLY A 385 17.27 9.78 8.31
CA GLY A 385 17.44 9.69 6.85
C GLY A 385 16.16 9.45 6.04
N THR A 386 14.97 9.43 6.66
CA THR A 386 13.69 9.26 5.94
C THR A 386 13.19 10.57 5.36
N GLY A 387 12.37 10.52 4.30
CA GLY A 387 11.87 11.72 3.61
C GLY A 387 11.14 12.66 4.55
N ARG A 388 10.19 12.11 5.33
CA ARG A 388 9.47 12.84 6.38
C ARG A 388 10.39 13.65 7.31
N ARG A 389 11.50 13.06 7.74
CA ARG A 389 12.38 13.64 8.76
C ARG A 389 13.38 14.61 8.18
N PHE A 390 13.98 14.26 7.04
CA PHE A 390 14.90 15.14 6.35
C PHE A 390 14.18 16.40 5.84
N LEU A 391 13.08 16.24 5.11
CA LEU A 391 12.32 17.37 4.57
C LEU A 391 11.67 18.20 5.69
N GLY A 392 11.20 17.58 6.77
CA GLY A 392 10.64 18.31 7.91
C GLY A 392 11.63 19.20 8.67
N GLY A 393 12.94 18.99 8.49
CA GLY A 393 13.97 19.89 9.00
C GLY A 393 14.57 20.83 7.94
N LEU A 394 14.26 20.61 6.66
CA LEU A 394 14.75 21.43 5.54
C LEU A 394 13.74 22.48 5.11
N LEU A 395 12.46 22.09 5.07
CA LEU A 395 11.36 22.94 4.65
C LEU A 395 10.95 23.90 5.77
N ASP A 396 10.24 24.95 5.39
CA ASP A 396 9.78 25.99 6.29
C ASP A 396 8.80 25.51 7.37
N ASP A 397 8.46 26.40 8.30
CA ASP A 397 7.54 26.09 9.40
C ASP A 397 6.08 25.92 8.97
N THR A 398 5.75 26.24 7.71
CA THR A 398 4.41 26.04 7.14
C THR A 398 4.25 24.69 6.47
N SER A 399 5.36 24.00 6.19
CA SER A 399 5.42 22.69 5.57
C SER A 399 5.25 21.55 6.60
N TYR A 400 4.25 20.69 6.38
CA TYR A 400 4.02 19.49 7.19
C TYR A 400 4.40 18.22 6.42
N CYS A 401 5.35 17.47 6.98
CA CYS A 401 5.86 16.24 6.40
C CYS A 401 5.29 15.02 7.13
N TYR A 402 4.63 14.13 6.40
CA TYR A 402 4.06 12.89 6.92
C TYR A 402 4.58 11.65 6.20
N THR A 403 4.64 10.55 6.94
CA THR A 403 4.61 9.21 6.36
C THR A 403 3.20 8.65 6.58
N LEU A 404 2.47 8.37 5.51
CA LEU A 404 1.17 7.70 5.58
C LEU A 404 1.39 6.19 5.45
N GLU A 405 1.12 5.45 6.52
CA GLU A 405 1.19 4.00 6.54
C GLU A 405 -0.20 3.40 6.33
N VAL A 406 -0.29 2.32 5.55
CA VAL A 406 -1.50 1.51 5.44
C VAL A 406 -1.22 0.03 5.68
N SER A 407 -2.08 -0.65 6.45
CA SER A 407 -1.93 -2.07 6.74
C SER A 407 -1.90 -2.96 5.49
N PHE A 408 -1.01 -3.96 5.46
CA PHE A 408 -1.06 -5.04 4.46
C PHE A 408 -2.27 -5.97 4.60
N TYR A 409 -2.95 -5.95 5.75
CA TYR A 409 -4.04 -6.87 6.05
C TYR A 409 -5.40 -6.21 5.99
N GLY A 410 -5.69 -5.33 6.94
CA GLY A 410 -7.05 -4.85 7.18
C GLY A 410 -7.09 -3.70 8.17
N TYR A 411 -8.29 -3.29 8.52
CA TYR A 411 -8.56 -2.23 9.47
C TYR A 411 -9.61 -2.67 10.48
N MET A 412 -9.53 -2.11 11.68
CA MET A 412 -10.55 -2.22 12.71
C MET A 412 -11.38 -0.93 12.73
N THR A 413 -12.68 -1.08 12.93
CA THR A 413 -13.54 0.04 13.31
C THR A 413 -14.05 -0.20 14.72
N SER A 414 -14.44 0.86 15.44
CA SER A 414 -15.03 0.73 16.77
C SER A 414 -16.29 -0.14 16.81
N ALA A 415 -16.92 -0.39 15.66
CA ALA A 415 -18.14 -1.18 15.51
C ALA A 415 -17.87 -2.67 15.19
N CYS A 416 -16.63 -3.07 14.87
CA CYS A 416 -16.32 -4.44 14.45
C CYS A 416 -15.50 -5.18 15.50
N THR A 417 -15.85 -6.44 15.77
CA THR A 417 -15.08 -7.35 16.65
C THR A 417 -13.93 -8.03 15.91
N ALA A 418 -13.92 -8.01 14.58
CA ALA A 418 -12.89 -8.58 13.73
C ALA A 418 -12.40 -7.58 12.68
N ALA A 419 -11.16 -7.76 12.23
CA ALA A 419 -10.56 -6.90 11.22
C ALA A 419 -11.27 -7.08 9.88
N VAL A 420 -11.58 -5.97 9.21
CA VAL A 420 -12.08 -5.97 7.83
C VAL A 420 -10.87 -6.02 6.90
N PRO A 421 -10.67 -7.08 6.11
CA PRO A 421 -9.53 -7.18 5.22
C PRO A 421 -9.62 -6.14 4.11
N TYR A 422 -8.50 -5.49 3.81
CA TYR A 422 -8.41 -4.61 2.66
C TYR A 422 -8.53 -5.41 1.35
N SER A 423 -9.29 -4.83 0.42
CA SER A 423 -9.27 -5.14 -1.02
C SER A 423 -8.57 -4.02 -1.78
N GLU A 424 -8.26 -4.25 -3.06
CA GLU A 424 -7.72 -3.21 -3.96
C GLU A 424 -8.59 -1.93 -3.92
N GLU A 425 -9.92 -2.08 -3.92
CA GLU A 425 -10.88 -0.97 -3.91
C GLU A 425 -10.91 -0.23 -2.57
N ILE A 426 -10.79 -0.94 -1.44
CA ILE A 426 -10.77 -0.29 -0.13
C ILE A 426 -9.47 0.50 0.05
N TYR A 427 -8.31 0.02 -0.45
CA TYR A 427 -7.09 0.82 -0.48
C TYR A 427 -7.25 2.10 -1.30
N MET A 428 -7.85 2.00 -2.50
CA MET A 428 -8.15 3.19 -3.30
C MET A 428 -9.14 4.13 -2.59
N LYS A 429 -10.11 3.60 -1.84
CA LYS A 429 -11.03 4.40 -1.04
C LYS A 429 -10.32 5.24 0.02
N LEU A 430 -9.34 4.67 0.73
CA LEU A 430 -8.51 5.44 1.66
C LEU A 430 -7.82 6.60 0.94
N GLY A 431 -7.24 6.35 -0.25
CA GLY A 431 -6.64 7.38 -1.09
C GLY A 431 -7.61 8.51 -1.46
N ARG A 432 -8.83 8.17 -1.86
CA ARG A 432 -9.88 9.17 -2.16
C ARG A 432 -10.24 10.00 -0.92
N ASN A 433 -10.30 9.37 0.26
CA ASN A 433 -10.56 10.07 1.52
C ASN A 433 -9.40 11.01 1.91
N VAL A 434 -8.15 10.62 1.68
CA VAL A 434 -6.98 11.50 1.84
C VAL A 434 -7.13 12.74 0.97
N ALA A 435 -7.41 12.56 -0.32
CA ALA A 435 -7.57 13.66 -1.26
C ALA A 435 -8.73 14.60 -0.87
N ARG A 436 -9.87 14.04 -0.48
CA ARG A 436 -11.05 14.81 -0.02
C ARG A 436 -10.77 15.63 1.22
N THR A 437 -9.97 15.11 2.15
CA THR A 437 -9.65 15.75 3.44
C THR A 437 -8.92 17.07 3.28
N PHE A 438 -8.18 17.28 2.19
CA PHE A 438 -7.55 18.58 1.92
C PHE A 438 -8.57 19.72 1.86
N LEU A 439 -9.79 19.49 1.35
CA LEU A 439 -10.79 20.57 1.30
C LEU A 439 -11.19 21.00 2.71
N ASP A 440 -11.37 20.05 3.63
CA ASP A 440 -11.77 20.36 5.01
C ASP A 440 -10.62 21.06 5.75
N TYR A 441 -9.37 20.61 5.54
CA TYR A 441 -8.19 21.28 6.08
C TYR A 441 -8.11 22.74 5.61
N TYR A 442 -8.32 22.96 4.32
CA TYR A 442 -8.22 24.28 3.72
C TYR A 442 -9.39 25.21 4.06
N LYS A 443 -10.60 24.67 4.29
CA LYS A 443 -11.72 25.45 4.81
C LYS A 443 -11.45 25.98 6.22
N LEU A 444 -10.88 25.14 7.09
CA LEU A 444 -10.52 25.56 8.45
C LEU A 444 -9.38 26.60 8.46
N ASN A 445 -8.44 26.48 7.52
CA ASN A 445 -7.34 27.43 7.35
C ASN A 445 -7.67 28.60 6.40
N ASN A 446 -8.95 28.94 6.24
CA ASN A 446 -9.45 30.12 5.52
C ASN A 446 -9.08 30.22 4.01
N LEU A 447 -9.03 29.13 3.24
CA LEU A 447 -8.83 29.24 1.78
C LEU A 447 -9.93 30.01 1.04
N THR A 448 -11.13 30.09 1.62
CA THR A 448 -12.34 30.59 0.92
C THR A 448 -12.94 31.80 1.62
N LYS A 449 -12.18 32.90 1.75
CA LYS A 449 -12.80 34.22 1.92
C LYS A 449 -13.12 34.91 0.58
N ASP A 450 -12.56 34.43 -0.53
CA ASP A 450 -12.70 35.11 -1.83
C ASP A 450 -13.86 34.62 -2.71
N ASN A 451 -14.68 33.65 -2.29
CA ASN A 451 -15.95 33.34 -2.97
C ASN A 451 -16.90 32.60 -2.03
N ARG A 452 -17.84 33.31 -1.40
CA ARG A 452 -19.10 32.70 -0.97
C ARG A 452 -19.97 32.51 -2.22
N PRO A 453 -20.33 31.29 -2.63
CA PRO A 453 -21.51 31.13 -3.45
C PRO A 453 -22.70 31.52 -2.58
N ALA A 454 -23.39 32.61 -2.94
CA ALA A 454 -24.65 33.00 -2.34
C ALA A 454 -25.76 32.05 -2.78
N LEU A 455 -25.67 30.76 -2.46
CA LEU A 455 -26.71 29.77 -2.75
C LEU A 455 -26.55 28.59 -1.78
N LEU A 456 -27.17 28.72 -0.60
CA LEU A 456 -27.69 27.65 0.27
C LEU A 456 -28.48 28.31 1.40
N HIS A 457 -29.55 29.03 1.04
CA HIS A 457 -30.69 29.21 1.93
C HIS A 457 -31.83 28.37 1.36
N CYS A 458 -32.03 27.19 1.94
CA CYS A 458 -33.31 26.48 1.83
C CYS A 458 -33.71 26.03 3.23
N ALA A 459 -34.68 26.78 3.77
CA ALA A 459 -35.77 26.32 4.62
C ALA A 459 -35.44 25.45 5.85
N GLU A 460 -35.02 26.08 6.93
CA GLU A 460 -35.49 25.66 8.26
C GLU A 460 -36.81 26.37 8.53
N GLY A 461 -37.91 25.67 8.22
CA GLY A 461 -39.24 26.04 8.66
C GLY A 461 -39.34 25.88 10.17
N SER A 462 -39.57 27.00 10.84
CA SER A 462 -39.91 27.17 12.25
C SER A 462 -40.89 26.12 12.78
N SER A 463 -40.44 25.32 13.76
CA SER A 463 -41.31 24.53 14.63
C SER A 463 -41.62 25.33 15.90
N GLN A 464 -42.83 25.89 16.00
CA GLN A 464 -43.43 26.28 17.27
C GLN A 464 -44.57 25.33 17.63
N VAL A 465 -44.53 24.90 18.89
CA VAL A 465 -45.46 23.98 19.55
C VAL A 465 -46.76 24.71 19.90
N ALA A 466 -47.92 24.16 19.52
CA ALA A 466 -49.19 24.45 20.19
C ALA A 466 -50.26 23.36 19.99
N LYS A 467 -50.50 22.63 21.09
CA LYS A 467 -51.76 22.11 21.67
C LYS A 467 -52.83 21.40 20.82
N SER A 468 -53.19 20.24 21.36
CA SER A 468 -54.31 19.32 21.12
C SER A 468 -55.67 19.93 20.77
N LYS A 469 -56.44 19.21 19.93
CA LYS A 469 -57.82 18.80 20.21
C LYS A 469 -58.26 17.64 19.29
N THR A 470 -58.92 16.68 19.92
CA THR A 470 -59.61 15.47 19.46
C THR A 470 -60.72 15.76 18.46
N VAL A 471 -60.89 14.92 17.41
CA VAL A 471 -62.20 14.37 16.93
C VAL A 471 -61.94 13.08 16.11
N SER A 472 -62.77 12.08 16.37
CA SER A 472 -62.92 10.76 15.76
C SER A 472 -63.54 10.75 14.35
N SER A 473 -63.16 9.79 13.49
CA SER A 473 -64.11 8.94 12.74
C SER A 473 -63.44 7.85 11.86
N THR A 474 -63.74 6.60 12.23
CA THR A 474 -64.11 5.43 11.40
C THR A 474 -63.33 5.04 10.13
N CYS A 475 -62.84 3.79 10.16
CA CYS A 475 -62.46 2.93 9.02
C CYS A 475 -63.60 2.73 8.00
N PRO A 476 -63.29 2.18 6.80
CA PRO A 476 -63.51 0.75 6.65
C PRO A 476 -62.41 -0.02 5.90
N VAL A 477 -62.41 -1.30 6.23
CA VAL A 477 -61.66 -2.45 5.70
C VAL A 477 -61.90 -2.66 4.20
N ARG A 478 -60.85 -3.09 3.48
CA ARG A 478 -60.98 -4.03 2.35
C ARG A 478 -59.73 -4.89 2.21
N GLU A 479 -59.93 -6.19 2.43
CA GLU A 479 -59.02 -7.28 2.09
C GLU A 479 -58.86 -7.43 0.58
N SER A 480 -57.70 -7.90 0.13
CA SER A 480 -57.53 -9.10 -0.72
C SER A 480 -56.18 -9.10 -1.43
N GLY A 481 -55.58 -10.28 -1.56
CA GLY A 481 -54.70 -10.58 -2.70
C GLY A 481 -53.31 -11.10 -2.38
N ASP A 482 -53.24 -12.34 -1.93
CA ASP A 482 -52.08 -13.23 -2.07
C ASP A 482 -51.51 -13.21 -3.50
N ARG A 483 -50.20 -12.95 -3.65
CA ARG A 483 -49.39 -13.53 -4.73
C ARG A 483 -47.98 -13.86 -4.26
N LYS A 484 -47.76 -15.18 -4.17
CA LYS A 484 -46.48 -15.90 -4.11
C LYS A 484 -45.44 -15.28 -5.07
N LYS A 485 -44.21 -15.11 -4.58
CA LYS A 485 -43.00 -15.06 -5.41
C LYS A 485 -42.11 -16.24 -5.06
N GLU A 486 -41.76 -16.96 -6.12
CA GLU A 486 -40.89 -18.13 -6.15
C GLU A 486 -39.49 -17.83 -5.61
N LYS A 487 -38.90 -18.87 -5.02
CA LYS A 487 -37.52 -18.93 -4.55
C LYS A 487 -36.62 -19.27 -5.74
N ASP A 488 -35.60 -18.45 -5.98
CA ASP A 488 -34.37 -18.87 -6.66
C ASP A 488 -33.42 -19.49 -5.63
N PRO A 489 -32.88 -20.71 -5.84
CA PRO A 489 -31.75 -21.21 -5.07
C PRO A 489 -30.51 -21.29 -5.96
N ASN A 490 -29.47 -20.51 -5.63
CA ASN A 490 -28.08 -20.85 -5.91
C ASN A 490 -27.20 -20.15 -4.87
N PHE A 491 -27.18 -20.74 -3.68
CA PHE A 491 -26.26 -20.39 -2.60
C PHE A 491 -25.34 -21.59 -2.35
N LEU A 492 -24.05 -21.28 -2.33
CA LEU A 492 -22.93 -22.15 -2.01
C LEU A 492 -23.12 -22.87 -0.67
N THR A 493 -23.07 -24.19 -0.67
CA THR A 493 -22.77 -25.00 0.51
C THR A 493 -21.29 -25.39 0.50
N LEU A 494 -20.54 -24.74 1.40
CA LEU A 494 -19.24 -25.21 1.87
C LEU A 494 -19.49 -26.34 2.88
N VAL A 495 -18.80 -27.45 2.71
CA VAL A 495 -18.81 -28.56 3.67
C VAL A 495 -17.89 -28.20 4.84
N ASP A 496 -18.47 -28.13 6.04
CA ASP A 496 -17.76 -28.14 7.32
C ASP A 496 -16.99 -29.46 7.46
N ILE A 497 -15.70 -29.36 7.82
CA ILE A 497 -14.88 -30.50 8.21
C ILE A 497 -14.65 -30.35 9.71
N GLY A 498 -15.20 -31.30 10.48
CA GLY A 498 -14.85 -31.52 11.88
C GLY A 498 -13.55 -32.31 12.04
#